data_AF-A0A5D2VWR6-F1
#
_entry.id   AF-A0A5D2VWR6-F1
#
_cell.length_a   1.000
_cell.length_b   1.000
_cell.length_c   1.000
_cell.angle_alpha   90.00
_cell.angle_beta   90.00
_cell.angle_gamma   90.00
#
_symmetry.space_group_name_H-M   'P 1'
#
loop_
_entity.id
_entity.type
_entity.pdbx_description
1 polymer ?
#
loop_
_entity_poly.entity_id
_entity_poly.type
_entity_poly.pdbx_seq_one_letter_code
_entity_poly.pdbx_strand_id
1 'polypeptide(L)'
;MSRRSTAEEKTTKFDPIYRNRLVNMLVNSLAIRWLLGASRKRLGRNMAFKLCFKLVDAANGSGDAIRKMEETHRMAEANRAFAHFH
;
A
#
# COMPACT_ATOMS: atom_id res chain seq x y z
N MET A 1 -37.36 9.04 14.48
CA MET A 1 -36.02 8.54 14.85
C MET A 1 -35.42 7.84 13.65
N SER A 2 -34.42 8.42 13.00
CA SER A 2 -33.55 7.68 12.07
C SER A 2 -32.23 8.43 11.93
N ARG A 3 -31.21 8.01 12.68
CA ARG A 3 -29.84 8.48 12.50
C ARG A 3 -29.17 7.55 11.49
N ARG A 4 -29.31 7.85 10.19
CA ARG A 4 -28.36 7.33 9.19
C ARG A 4 -27.11 8.17 9.28
N SER A 5 -26.14 7.74 10.08
CA SER A 5 -24.78 8.23 10.00
C SER A 5 -24.21 7.81 8.65
N THR A 6 -24.22 8.72 7.67
CA THR A 6 -23.37 8.60 6.50
C THR A 6 -21.94 8.62 7.00
N ALA A 7 -21.25 7.49 6.90
CA ALA A 7 -19.83 7.40 7.20
C ALA A 7 -19.12 8.39 6.27
N GLU A 8 -18.64 9.50 6.83
CA GLU A 8 -17.76 10.42 6.12
C GLU A 8 -16.56 9.60 5.67
N GLU A 9 -16.47 9.41 4.36
CA GLU A 9 -15.29 8.85 3.70
C GLU A 9 -14.12 9.73 4.14
N LYS A 10 -13.27 9.19 5.03
CA LYS A 10 -12.05 9.87 5.46
C LYS A 10 -11.19 10.04 4.24
N THR A 11 -11.32 11.17 3.55
CA THR A 11 -10.36 11.61 2.54
C THR A 11 -9.06 11.82 3.29
N THR A 12 -8.20 10.81 3.30
CA THR A 12 -6.86 10.90 3.85
C THR A 12 -6.21 12.12 3.21
N LYS A 13 -5.84 13.11 4.02
CA LYS A 13 -5.18 14.33 3.54
C LYS A 13 -3.96 13.88 2.72
N PHE A 14 -3.98 14.13 1.41
CA PHE A 14 -2.90 13.77 0.52
C PHE A 14 -1.64 14.50 0.99
N ASP A 15 -0.69 13.78 1.61
CA ASP A 15 0.51 14.40 2.14
C ASP A 15 1.33 15.03 0.98
N PRO A 16 1.89 16.25 1.16
CA PRO A 16 2.52 17.01 0.06
C PRO A 16 3.73 16.30 -0.56
N ILE A 17 4.29 15.30 0.12
CA ILE A 17 5.43 14.49 -0.33
C ILE A 17 5.08 13.71 -1.61
N TYR A 18 3.83 13.26 -1.77
CA TYR A 18 3.37 12.50 -2.93
C TYR A 18 3.18 13.34 -4.20
N ARG A 19 3.30 14.67 -4.13
CA ARG A 19 3.33 15.56 -5.32
C ARG A 19 4.68 15.57 -6.04
N ASN A 20 5.72 14.94 -5.49
CA ASN A 20 7.04 14.91 -6.11
C ASN A 20 7.20 13.73 -7.09
N ARG A 21 7.67 14.01 -8.31
CA ARG A 21 7.89 13.01 -9.37
C ARG A 21 8.86 11.90 -8.97
N LEU A 22 9.92 12.24 -8.26
CA LEU A 22 10.92 11.28 -7.78
C LEU A 22 10.30 10.36 -6.73
N VAL A 23 9.50 10.91 -5.82
CA VAL A 23 8.79 10.11 -4.80
C VAL A 23 7.85 9.11 -5.47
N ASN A 24 7.05 9.54 -6.45
CA ASN A 24 6.16 8.62 -7.17
C ASN A 24 6.93 7.52 -7.91
N MET A 25 8.10 7.84 -8.49
CA MET A 25 8.95 6.83 -9.13
C MET A 25 9.48 5.80 -8.11
N LEU A 26 9.87 6.24 -6.91
CA LEU A 26 10.31 5.37 -5.84
C LEU A 26 9.17 4.50 -5.29
N VAL A 27 7.97 5.07 -5.10
CA VAL A 27 6.77 4.35 -4.67
C VAL A 27 6.41 3.25 -5.67
N ASN A 28 6.42 3.56 -6.97
CA ASN A 28 6.16 2.56 -8.02
C ASN A 28 7.20 1.43 -8.02
N SER A 29 8.48 1.78 -7.90
CA SER A 29 9.58 0.79 -7.80
C SER A 29 9.42 -0.11 -6.57
N LEU A 30 9.00 0.45 -5.43
CA LEU A 30 8.76 -0.28 -4.19
C LEU A 30 7.56 -1.24 -4.33
N ALA A 31 6.46 -0.76 -4.92
CA ALA A 31 5.27 -1.57 -5.17
C ALA A 31 5.58 -2.79 -6.06
N ILE A 32 6.32 -2.58 -7.15
CA ILE A 32 6.76 -3.67 -8.05
C ILE A 32 7.64 -4.66 -7.28
N ARG A 33 8.56 -4.19 -6.45
CA ARG A 33 9.45 -5.05 -5.66
C ARG A 33 8.67 -5.91 -4.66
N TRP A 34 7.66 -5.35 -3.99
CA TRP A 34 6.83 -6.09 -3.05
C TRP A 34 5.96 -7.14 -3.74
N LEU A 35 5.36 -6.82 -4.89
CA LEU A 35 4.61 -7.77 -5.71
C LEU A 35 5.48 -8.93 -6.20
N LEU A 36 6.69 -8.64 -6.70
CA LEU A 36 7.64 -9.67 -7.12
C LEU A 36 8.10 -10.55 -5.96
N GLY A 37 8.40 -9.94 -4.81
CA GLY A 37 8.78 -10.67 -3.59
C GLY A 37 7.66 -11.60 -3.10
N ALA A 38 6.42 -11.11 -3.07
CA ALA A 38 5.25 -11.91 -2.71
C ALA A 38 4.98 -13.05 -3.71
N SER A 39 5.21 -12.80 -5.01
CA SER A 39 5.04 -13.80 -6.06
C SER A 39 6.07 -14.93 -5.95
N ARG A 40 7.33 -14.61 -5.66
CA ARG A 40 8.42 -15.60 -5.53
C ARG A 40 8.26 -16.53 -4.32
N LYS A 41 7.68 -16.04 -3.23
CA LYS A 41 7.41 -16.85 -2.02
C LYS A 41 6.36 -17.94 -2.22
N ARG A 42 5.51 -17.83 -3.25
CA ARG A 42 4.48 -18.84 -3.53
C ARG A 42 5.11 -20.09 -4.13
N LEU A 43 4.86 -21.25 -3.53
CA LEU A 43 5.30 -22.56 -4.02
C LEU A 43 4.32 -23.10 -5.05
N GLY A 44 4.83 -23.86 -6.04
CA GLY A 44 4.03 -24.49 -7.10
C GLY A 44 3.50 -23.51 -8.16
N ARG A 45 3.52 -23.93 -9.43
CA ARG A 45 3.18 -23.18 -10.67
C ARG A 45 4.28 -22.29 -11.26
N ASN A 46 4.11 -21.97 -12.54
CA ASN A 46 4.97 -21.06 -13.31
C ASN A 46 4.90 -19.63 -12.74
N MET A 47 6.01 -18.88 -12.83
CA MET A 47 6.12 -17.51 -12.31
C MET A 47 5.06 -16.57 -12.88
N ALA A 48 4.69 -16.73 -14.15
CA ALA A 48 3.63 -15.94 -14.80
C ALA A 48 2.27 -16.07 -14.06
N PHE A 49 1.88 -17.30 -13.70
CA PHE A 49 0.64 -17.53 -12.96
C PHE A 49 0.70 -16.98 -11.54
N LYS A 50 1.85 -17.09 -10.86
CA LYS A 50 2.05 -16.53 -9.52
C LYS A 50 1.89 -15.01 -9.52
N LEU A 51 2.48 -14.34 -10.50
CA LEU A 51 2.41 -12.89 -10.65
C LEU A 51 0.98 -12.43 -10.96
N CYS A 52 0.30 -13.10 -11.90
CA CYS A 52 -1.10 -12.78 -12.24
C CYS A 52 -1.99 -12.86 -11.00
N PHE A 53 -1.86 -13.92 -10.20
CA PHE A 53 -2.63 -14.07 -8.96
C PHE A 53 -2.34 -12.94 -7.97
N LYS A 54 -1.08 -12.55 -7.79
CA LYS A 54 -0.71 -11.44 -6.90
C LYS A 54 -1.18 -10.08 -7.42
N LEU A 55 -1.25 -9.88 -8.73
CA LEU A 55 -1.83 -8.67 -9.32
C LEU A 55 -3.34 -8.59 -9.06
N VAL A 56 -4.06 -9.71 -9.22
CA VAL A 56 -5.50 -9.78 -8.91
C VAL A 56 -5.76 -9.55 -7.41
N ASP A 57 -4.99 -10.21 -6.54
CA ASP A 57 -5.09 -10.00 -5.09
C ASP A 57 -4.87 -8.52 -4.73
N ALA A 58 -3.81 -7.91 -5.27
CA ALA A 58 -3.48 -6.51 -5.00
C ALA A 58 -4.51 -5.53 -5.57
N ALA A 59 -5.09 -5.82 -6.75
CA ALA A 59 -6.17 -5.02 -7.34
C ALA A 59 -7.44 -5.05 -6.47
N ASN A 60 -7.69 -6.17 -5.79
CA ASN A 60 -8.79 -6.31 -4.83
C ASN A 60 -8.44 -5.73 -3.44
N GLY A 61 -7.30 -5.04 -3.28
CA GLY A 61 -6.86 -4.48 -2.01
C GLY A 61 -6.44 -5.55 -0.99
N SER A 62 -6.03 -6.73 -1.45
CA SER A 62 -5.66 -7.86 -0.59
C SER A 62 -4.26 -8.40 -0.89
N GLY A 63 -3.76 -9.23 0.02
CA GLY A 63 -2.49 -9.92 -0.11
C GLY A 63 -1.29 -9.25 0.57
N ASP A 64 -0.18 -9.97 0.57
CA ASP A 64 1.02 -9.62 1.36
C ASP A 64 1.64 -8.27 0.99
N ALA A 65 1.53 -7.88 -0.28
CA ALA A 65 2.07 -6.60 -0.76
C ALA A 65 1.27 -5.41 -0.21
N ILE A 66 -0.07 -5.52 -0.17
CA ILE A 66 -0.96 -4.49 0.37
C ILE A 66 -0.81 -4.39 1.89
N ARG A 67 -0.80 -5.53 2.59
CA ARG A 67 -0.56 -5.54 4.04
C ARG A 67 0.75 -4.84 4.43
N LYS A 68 1.82 -5.05 3.65
CA LYS A 68 3.11 -4.39 3.88
C LYS A 68 3.06 -2.88 3.63
N MET A 69 2.28 -2.43 2.64
CA MET A 69 2.01 -1.00 2.41
C MET A 69 1.27 -0.39 3.60
N GLU A 70 0.23 -1.04 4.10
CA GLU A 70 -0.54 -0.56 5.25
C GLU A 70 0.29 -0.51 6.53
N GLU A 71 1.10 -1.53 6.81
CA GLU A 71 2.01 -1.56 7.95
C GLU A 71 3.01 -0.39 7.87
N THR A 72 3.61 -0.15 6.70
CA THR A 72 4.56 0.97 6.51
C THR A 72 3.89 2.33 6.64
N HIS A 73 2.67 2.49 6.13
CA HIS A 73 1.89 3.72 6.31
C HIS A 73 1.54 3.95 7.79
N ARG A 74 1.07 2.92 8.51
CA ARG A 74 0.75 3.01 9.93
C ARG A 74 1.98 3.38 10.76
N MET A 75 3.13 2.78 10.48
CA MET A 75 4.39 3.13 11.15
C MET A 75 4.82 4.57 10.85
N ALA A 76 4.63 5.04 9.61
CA ALA A 76 4.92 6.41 9.24
C ALA A 76 3.98 7.40 9.97
N GLU A 77 2.69 7.09 10.07
CA GLU A 77 1.71 7.89 10.82
C GLU A 77 2.04 7.97 12.31
N ALA A 78 2.41 6.84 12.93
CA ALA A 78 2.84 6.81 14.33
C ALA A 78 4.08 7.68 14.57
N ASN A 79 4.99 7.74 13.59
CA ASN A 79 6.21 8.53 13.66
C ASN A 79 6.04 10.00 13.21
N ARG A 80 4.85 10.40 12.76
CA ARG A 80 4.58 11.77 12.27
C ARG A 80 4.86 12.83 13.33
N ALA A 81 4.59 12.54 14.59
CA ALA A 81 4.85 13.46 15.70
C ALA A 81 6.36 13.73 15.89
N PHE A 82 7.22 12.73 15.66
CA PHE A 82 8.67 12.85 15.82
C PHE A 82 9.36 13.59 14.67
N ALA A 83 8.69 13.75 13.52
CA ALA A 83 9.25 14.44 12.35
C ALA A 83 9.46 15.95 12.56
N HIS A 84 8.84 16.53 13.60
CA HIS A 84 8.93 17.95 13.93
C HIS A 84 9.90 18.26 15.09
N PHE A 85 10.49 17.24 15.71
CA PHE A 85 11.40 17.40 16.86
C PHE A 85 12.88 17.51 16.46
N HIS A 86 13.19 17.78 15.19
CA HIS A 86 14.54 17.93 14.65
C HIS A 86 14.66 19.16 13.74
#